data_AF-A0A1Y3TNL3-F1
#
_entry.id   AF-A0A1Y3TNL3-F1
#
_cell.length_a   1.000
_cell.length_b   1.000
_cell.length_c   1.000
_cell.angle_alpha   90.00
_cell.angle_beta   90.00
_cell.angle_gamma   90.00
#
_symmetry.space_group_name_H-M   'P 1'
#
loop_
_entity.id
_entity.type
_entity.pdbx_description
1 polymer ?
#
loop_
_entity_poly.entity_id
_entity_poly.type
_entity_poly.pdbx_seq_one_letter_code
_entity_poly.pdbx_strand_id
1 'polypeptide(L)'
;MLAKKVTALLVSAALVLALLAGCGGGQQSVARTLLNLLDGKYTNVSVEMDSELEAALRQAVRGAETKAEIRAALENILGPGISFQLLGDGQKGDTAWNLILYPGSDPDAAGRSGFVEWNKVFSALPKDGQYTAQVAMIETDNGYALLVQATVDRAGSRDDDNDDDEPEEPKEPYKVTVDESGTVTAVTVGTSEGLNYIFSGTGSSTSGNEQEKQALETARNIGFEGVTITLSAGQTYTVDTSTAPLAETFKGTLKGESAASKAQITLSGDGGYGLFNQIETGGTVENIRINVKDNISEGYTNPSGYIWAGAVAGCNYGTITGCEVTIDNDKSITGTIAGGIVGMNENEISDCTVTGGTITGIPYAGGIVGYNKNGTIEGSCTVKDTSVSATSTGSNANAGGLVGQSYGQSKSSTVNGSYTGNGTISATSTSGYANAGGLVGNNIDSAKVTGSYNGSGAITAIIESTGSFFAAFAGGLVGHNSEGTVSASYTGNSKIEAKAAKAGGGYDIATVTSSGPSTDVAPEGATGSNIRASAGTGIGYDETGDRPIATTELPWPKT
;
A
#
# COMPACT_ATOMS: atom_id res chain seq x y z
N MET A 1 -11.49 -12.75 31.49
CA MET A 1 -12.17 -11.67 30.73
C MET A 1 -12.05 -10.27 31.34
N LEU A 2 -11.67 -10.09 32.62
CA LEU A 2 -11.45 -8.75 33.21
C LEU A 2 -10.12 -8.09 32.80
N ALA A 3 -9.04 -8.86 32.59
CA ALA A 3 -7.72 -8.32 32.28
C ALA A 3 -7.64 -7.56 30.94
N LYS A 4 -8.30 -8.06 29.87
CA LYS A 4 -8.27 -7.42 28.54
C LYS A 4 -9.01 -6.07 28.47
N LYS A 5 -9.99 -5.83 29.36
CA LYS A 5 -10.73 -4.56 29.40
C LYS A 5 -10.01 -3.47 30.22
N VAL A 6 -9.10 -3.86 31.11
CA VAL A 6 -8.31 -2.91 31.93
C VAL A 6 -7.11 -2.37 31.15
N THR A 7 -6.50 -3.15 30.25
CA THR A 7 -5.36 -2.71 29.42
C THR A 7 -5.77 -1.64 28.39
N ALA A 8 -6.92 -1.80 27.73
CA ALA A 8 -7.44 -0.79 26.78
C ALA A 8 -7.82 0.54 27.47
N LEU A 9 -8.31 0.46 28.71
CA LEU A 9 -8.65 1.63 29.52
C LEU A 9 -7.40 2.39 30.01
N LEU A 10 -6.32 1.67 30.34
CA LEU A 10 -5.04 2.25 30.75
C LEU A 10 -4.28 2.90 29.58
N VAL A 11 -4.31 2.30 28.39
CA VAL A 11 -3.74 2.90 27.17
C VAL A 11 -4.48 4.20 26.80
N SER A 12 -5.80 4.22 26.96
CA SER A 12 -6.62 5.43 26.72
C SER A 12 -6.35 6.52 27.77
N ALA A 13 -6.16 6.16 29.04
CA ALA A 13 -5.85 7.10 30.12
C ALA A 13 -4.41 7.66 30.02
N ALA A 14 -3.44 6.85 29.60
CA ALA A 14 -2.06 7.30 29.36
C ALA A 14 -1.98 8.28 28.17
N LEU A 15 -2.76 8.04 27.11
CA LEU A 15 -2.87 8.97 25.98
C LEU A 15 -3.45 10.33 26.38
N VAL A 16 -4.44 10.32 27.28
CA VAL A 16 -5.08 11.55 27.80
C VAL A 16 -4.20 12.28 28.83
N LEU A 17 -3.42 11.56 29.66
CA LEU A 17 -2.47 12.20 30.59
C LEU A 17 -1.24 12.80 29.88
N ALA A 18 -0.76 12.21 28.78
CA ALA A 18 0.31 12.78 27.97
C ALA A 18 -0.09 14.12 27.31
N LEU A 19 -1.38 14.29 26.98
CA LEU A 19 -1.94 15.53 26.44
C LEU A 19 -2.11 16.65 27.49
N LEU A 20 -2.05 16.33 28.79
CA LEU A 20 -2.27 17.28 29.90
C LEU A 20 -1.00 17.71 30.62
N ALA A 21 0.15 17.06 30.38
CA ALA A 21 1.43 17.39 31.00
C ALA A 21 2.23 18.43 30.20
N GLY A 22 1.60 19.57 29.90
CA GLY A 22 2.33 20.78 29.56
C GLY A 22 2.96 21.36 30.83
N CYS A 23 4.26 21.10 31.05
CA CYS A 23 5.27 21.94 31.72
C CYS A 23 6.37 21.08 32.38
N GLY A 24 7.58 21.08 31.78
CA GLY A 24 8.84 20.83 32.49
C GLY A 24 9.65 19.60 32.06
N GLY A 25 10.76 19.82 31.34
CA GLY A 25 11.85 18.85 31.14
C GLY A 25 11.90 18.15 29.77
N GLY A 26 12.07 18.92 28.69
CA GLY A 26 11.89 18.56 27.27
C GLY A 26 12.87 17.57 26.62
N GLN A 27 13.31 16.51 27.31
CA GLN A 27 14.01 15.38 26.66
C GLN A 27 13.75 14.06 27.40
N GLN A 28 13.65 14.11 28.73
CA GLN A 28 13.38 12.93 29.57
C GLN A 28 11.91 12.50 29.60
N SER A 29 10.93 13.38 29.36
CA SER A 29 9.51 13.02 29.42
C SER A 29 9.01 12.21 28.22
N VAL A 30 9.56 12.48 27.03
CA VAL A 30 9.12 11.89 25.75
C VAL A 30 9.71 10.50 25.54
N ALA A 31 11.02 10.37 25.78
CA ALA A 31 11.72 9.10 25.89
C ALA A 31 10.98 8.13 26.83
N ARG A 32 10.55 8.61 28.00
CA ARG A 32 9.85 7.81 29.01
C ARG A 32 8.41 7.46 28.60
N THR A 33 7.77 8.29 27.77
CA THR A 33 6.44 8.02 27.22
C THR A 33 6.50 6.99 26.10
N LEU A 34 7.51 7.07 25.22
CA LEU A 34 7.83 6.05 24.22
C LEU A 34 8.14 4.70 24.86
N LEU A 35 8.96 4.72 25.92
CA LEU A 35 9.22 3.55 26.75
C LEU A 35 7.91 2.99 27.32
N ASN A 36 7.08 3.80 27.98
CA ASN A 36 5.82 3.30 28.58
C ASN A 36 4.83 2.71 27.55
N LEU A 37 4.94 3.08 26.27
CA LEU A 37 4.09 2.53 25.20
C LEU A 37 4.64 1.19 24.66
N LEU A 38 5.96 1.02 24.63
CA LEU A 38 6.62 -0.20 24.17
C LEU A 38 6.76 -1.23 25.31
N ASP A 39 7.12 -0.75 26.49
CA ASP A 39 7.24 -1.51 27.73
C ASP A 39 5.86 -2.02 28.17
N GLY A 40 5.76 -3.33 28.36
CA GLY A 40 4.51 -4.02 28.67
C GLY A 40 3.60 -4.31 27.48
N LYS A 41 3.91 -3.84 26.26
CA LYS A 41 3.18 -4.25 25.04
C LYS A 41 3.55 -5.65 24.58
N TYR A 42 4.83 -6.00 24.70
CA TYR A 42 5.36 -7.30 24.33
C TYR A 42 5.93 -7.99 25.56
N THR A 43 5.38 -9.13 25.94
CA THR A 43 5.80 -9.87 27.13
C THR A 43 7.21 -10.48 27.02
N ASN A 44 7.75 -10.55 25.80
CA ASN A 44 9.04 -11.13 25.43
C ASN A 44 10.12 -10.10 25.09
N VAL A 45 9.82 -8.79 25.15
CA VAL A 45 10.79 -7.72 24.87
C VAL A 45 10.82 -6.75 26.04
N SER A 46 11.98 -6.62 26.69
CA SER A 46 12.23 -5.60 27.70
C SER A 46 12.79 -4.36 27.01
N VAL A 47 12.20 -3.18 27.25
CA VAL A 47 12.62 -1.94 26.60
C VAL A 47 13.14 -0.96 27.64
N GLU A 48 14.35 -0.43 27.43
CA GLU A 48 14.97 0.54 28.34
C GLU A 48 15.65 1.70 27.59
N MET A 49 15.86 2.81 28.29
CA MET A 49 16.67 3.92 27.76
C MET A 49 18.11 3.70 28.15
N ASP A 50 19.01 3.81 27.17
CA ASP A 50 20.42 3.55 27.36
C ASP A 50 21.27 4.80 27.07
N SER A 51 22.01 5.25 28.08
CA SER A 51 22.85 6.45 27.98
C SER A 51 24.11 6.25 27.14
N GLU A 52 24.59 5.01 27.02
CA GLU A 52 25.74 4.67 26.18
C GLU A 52 25.34 4.67 24.71
N LEU A 53 24.16 4.13 24.39
CA LEU A 53 23.54 4.19 23.06
C LEU A 53 23.24 5.63 22.64
N GLU A 54 22.78 6.48 23.58
CA GLU A 54 22.63 7.90 23.32
C GLU A 54 23.97 8.58 23.02
N ALA A 55 25.02 8.26 23.78
CA ALA A 55 26.37 8.78 23.52
C ALA A 55 26.90 8.34 22.14
N ALA A 56 26.69 7.09 21.76
CA ALA A 56 27.03 6.55 20.44
C ALA A 56 26.28 7.31 19.33
N LEU A 57 24.99 7.56 19.51
CA LEU A 57 24.19 8.33 18.55
C LEU A 57 24.66 9.79 18.43
N ARG A 58 24.98 10.45 19.55
CA ARG A 58 25.54 11.81 19.54
C ARG A 58 26.89 11.85 18.82
N GLN A 59 27.74 10.85 19.01
CA GLN A 59 29.02 10.75 18.32
C GLN A 59 28.83 10.56 16.82
N ALA A 60 27.92 9.70 16.40
CA ALA A 60 27.64 9.45 14.98
C ALA A 60 27.09 10.67 14.24
N VAL A 61 26.21 11.46 14.89
CA VAL A 61 25.62 12.66 14.27
C VAL A 61 26.60 13.82 14.15
N ARG A 62 27.56 13.98 15.07
CA ARG A 62 28.50 15.12 15.09
C ARG A 62 29.43 15.22 13.87
N GLY A 63 29.61 14.13 13.12
CA GLY A 63 30.54 14.06 12.00
C GLY A 63 29.90 13.79 10.64
N ALA A 64 28.57 13.86 10.54
CA ALA A 64 27.82 13.37 9.39
C ALA A 64 26.69 14.33 8.99
N GLU A 65 26.58 14.63 7.71
CA GLU A 65 25.53 15.51 7.15
C GLU A 65 24.41 14.69 6.50
N THR A 66 24.65 13.42 6.20
CA THR A 66 23.70 12.51 5.53
C THR A 66 23.35 11.27 6.36
N LYS A 67 22.17 10.70 6.12
CA LYS A 67 21.74 9.43 6.75
C LYS A 67 22.74 8.29 6.53
N ALA A 68 23.35 8.23 5.34
CA ALA A 68 24.32 7.19 5.01
C ALA A 68 25.60 7.31 5.84
N GLU A 69 26.08 8.54 6.07
CA GLU A 69 27.25 8.81 6.91
C GLU A 69 26.98 8.53 8.39
N ILE A 70 25.81 8.92 8.90
CA ILE A 70 25.41 8.61 10.29
C ILE A 70 25.35 7.09 10.48
N ARG A 71 24.78 6.37 9.50
CA ARG A 71 24.70 4.91 9.52
C ARG A 71 26.09 4.26 9.51
N ALA A 72 26.98 4.70 8.64
CA ALA A 72 28.36 4.19 8.59
C ALA A 72 29.14 4.48 9.89
N ALA A 73 28.90 5.64 10.52
CA ALA A 73 29.48 5.95 11.82
C ALA A 73 28.94 5.05 12.93
N LEU A 74 27.63 4.77 12.95
CA LEU A 74 27.02 3.82 13.89
C LEU A 74 27.51 2.39 13.67
N GLU A 75 27.71 1.94 12.42
CA GLU A 75 28.29 0.63 12.11
C GLU A 75 29.70 0.46 12.72
N ASN A 76 30.50 1.52 12.74
CA ASN A 76 31.82 1.50 13.38
C ASN A 76 31.77 1.49 14.91
N ILE A 77 30.72 2.07 15.52
CA ILE A 77 30.58 2.19 16.97
C ILE A 77 29.90 0.94 17.57
N LEU A 78 28.80 0.51 16.97
CA LEU A 78 27.93 -0.57 17.46
C LEU A 78 28.25 -1.94 16.82
N GLY A 79 29.04 -1.94 15.74
CA GLY A 79 29.29 -3.11 14.91
C GLY A 79 28.23 -3.31 13.81
N PRO A 80 28.49 -4.26 12.88
CA PRO A 80 27.53 -4.63 11.85
C PRO A 80 26.37 -5.37 12.52
N GLY A 81 25.29 -4.65 12.81
CA GLY A 81 24.08 -5.26 13.36
C GLY A 81 23.47 -6.24 12.35
N ILE A 82 22.85 -7.31 12.82
CA ILE A 82 22.04 -8.18 11.98
C ILE A 82 20.73 -7.47 11.60
N SER A 83 20.02 -7.97 10.59
CA SER A 83 18.66 -7.49 10.31
C SER A 83 17.73 -7.84 11.49
N PHE A 84 16.76 -6.97 11.81
CA PHE A 84 15.75 -7.33 12.82
C PHE A 84 14.94 -8.58 12.44
N GLN A 85 14.84 -8.90 11.15
CA GLN A 85 14.23 -10.15 10.69
C GLN A 85 15.02 -11.39 11.14
N LEU A 86 16.33 -11.23 11.38
CA LEU A 86 17.24 -12.31 11.80
C LEU A 86 17.40 -12.37 13.32
N LEU A 87 16.92 -11.38 14.09
CA LEU A 87 16.97 -11.43 15.56
C LEU A 87 16.24 -12.65 16.13
N GLY A 88 15.15 -13.08 15.48
CA GLY A 88 14.43 -14.29 15.88
C GLY A 88 15.29 -15.56 15.82
N ASP A 89 16.22 -15.60 14.88
CA ASP A 89 17.12 -16.74 14.59
C ASP A 89 18.55 -16.49 15.12
N GLY A 90 18.76 -15.37 15.83
CA GLY A 90 20.06 -14.91 16.27
C GLY A 90 20.59 -15.70 17.45
N GLN A 91 21.90 -15.75 17.61
CA GLN A 91 22.52 -16.30 18.82
C GLN A 91 22.44 -15.30 19.98
N LYS A 92 22.51 -15.81 21.21
CA LYS A 92 22.57 -14.96 22.39
C LYS A 92 23.72 -13.95 22.27
N GLY A 93 23.39 -12.66 22.38
CA GLY A 93 24.32 -11.55 22.22
C GLY A 93 24.35 -10.94 20.82
N ASP A 94 23.65 -11.52 19.84
CA ASP A 94 23.45 -10.88 18.55
C ASP A 94 22.64 -9.60 18.73
N THR A 95 23.04 -8.56 17.98
CA THR A 95 22.38 -7.25 18.04
C THR A 95 21.91 -6.80 16.67
N ALA A 96 20.73 -6.19 16.63
CA ALA A 96 20.24 -5.44 15.47
C ALA A 96 19.93 -4.01 15.91
N TRP A 97 20.15 -3.04 15.03
CA TRP A 97 19.83 -1.65 15.35
C TRP A 97 19.19 -0.92 14.17
N ASN A 98 18.27 0.00 14.49
CA ASN A 98 17.51 0.76 13.50
C ASN A 98 17.62 2.27 13.81
N LEU A 99 18.11 3.02 12.83
CA LEU A 99 18.20 4.47 12.88
C LEU A 99 17.02 5.10 12.13
N ILE A 100 16.29 5.97 12.83
CA ILE A 100 15.24 6.81 12.29
C ILE A 100 15.72 8.26 12.38
N LEU A 101 15.63 8.97 11.26
CA LEU A 101 15.82 10.42 11.21
C LEU A 101 14.46 11.04 11.00
N TYR A 102 14.01 11.79 11.98
CA TYR A 102 12.71 12.43 11.99
C TYR A 102 12.87 13.93 11.73
N PRO A 103 12.35 14.47 10.62
CA PRO A 103 12.42 15.90 10.34
C PRO A 103 11.34 16.67 11.11
N GLY A 104 11.72 17.72 11.86
CA GLY A 104 10.78 18.60 12.57
C GLY A 104 11.12 18.80 14.05
N SER A 105 10.43 19.74 14.70
CA SER A 105 10.74 20.19 16.06
C SER A 105 9.91 19.55 17.18
N ASP A 106 8.90 18.74 16.85
CA ASP A 106 8.02 18.08 17.83
C ASP A 106 8.63 16.74 18.33
N PRO A 107 9.13 16.68 19.57
CA PRO A 107 9.71 15.44 20.10
C PRO A 107 8.66 14.34 20.27
N ASP A 108 7.41 14.67 20.57
CA ASP A 108 6.35 13.67 20.78
C ASP A 108 5.97 13.01 19.45
N ALA A 109 5.96 13.77 18.36
CA ALA A 109 5.76 13.22 17.02
C ALA A 109 6.92 12.32 16.57
N ALA A 110 8.16 12.72 16.89
CA ALA A 110 9.34 11.90 16.65
C ALA A 110 9.29 10.57 17.43
N GLY A 111 8.90 10.61 18.70
CA GLY A 111 8.68 9.41 19.53
C GLY A 111 7.60 8.50 18.96
N ARG A 112 6.46 9.05 18.51
CA ARG A 112 5.40 8.26 17.86
C ARG A 112 5.85 7.60 16.55
N SER A 113 6.66 8.29 15.75
CA SER A 113 7.25 7.73 14.52
C SER A 113 8.15 6.54 14.85
N GLY A 114 9.04 6.69 15.85
CA GLY A 114 9.84 5.60 16.39
C GLY A 114 9.00 4.41 16.86
N PHE A 115 7.92 4.68 17.60
CA PHE A 115 6.98 3.64 18.03
C PHE A 115 6.38 2.86 16.87
N VAL A 116 5.86 3.53 15.84
CA VAL A 116 5.19 2.86 14.69
C VAL A 116 6.15 1.95 13.96
N GLU A 117 7.38 2.40 13.72
CA GLU A 117 8.39 1.61 13.01
C GLU A 117 8.89 0.43 13.86
N TRP A 118 9.22 0.65 15.14
CA TRP A 118 9.70 -0.43 16.01
C TRP A 118 8.59 -1.40 16.43
N ASN A 119 7.33 -0.96 16.42
CA ASN A 119 6.20 -1.85 16.64
C ASN A 119 6.10 -2.92 15.55
N LYS A 120 6.34 -2.58 14.28
CA LYS A 120 6.39 -3.56 13.17
C LYS A 120 7.46 -4.61 13.44
N VAL A 121 8.62 -4.14 13.87
CA VAL A 121 9.80 -4.94 14.19
C VAL A 121 9.56 -5.88 15.37
N PHE A 122 9.17 -5.36 16.54
CA PHE A 122 8.96 -6.18 17.74
C PHE A 122 7.75 -7.08 17.65
N SER A 123 6.73 -6.71 16.88
CA SER A 123 5.58 -7.61 16.62
C SER A 123 5.93 -8.87 15.84
N ALA A 124 7.06 -8.87 15.12
CA ALA A 124 7.53 -9.99 14.33
C ALA A 124 8.47 -10.94 15.10
N LEU A 125 8.88 -10.61 16.33
CA LEU A 125 9.78 -11.46 17.13
C LEU A 125 9.05 -12.69 17.71
N PRO A 126 9.70 -13.87 17.76
CA PRO A 126 9.16 -15.07 18.39
C PRO A 126 8.66 -14.82 19.82
N LYS A 127 7.40 -15.21 20.10
CA LYS A 127 6.73 -14.92 21.38
C LYS A 127 7.35 -15.64 22.57
N ASP A 128 8.00 -16.76 22.31
CA ASP A 128 8.69 -17.59 23.29
C ASP A 128 10.16 -17.17 23.46
N GLY A 129 10.69 -16.24 22.67
CA GLY A 129 12.03 -15.66 22.84
C GLY A 129 12.12 -14.65 24.00
N GLN A 130 13.32 -14.15 24.27
CA GLN A 130 13.59 -13.03 25.19
C GLN A 130 14.60 -12.07 24.56
N TYR A 131 14.23 -10.80 24.53
CA TYR A 131 15.01 -9.75 23.89
C TYR A 131 15.06 -8.51 24.78
N THR A 132 16.20 -7.83 24.76
CA THR A 132 16.36 -6.52 25.40
C THR A 132 16.54 -5.47 24.31
N ALA A 133 15.73 -4.42 24.33
CA ALA A 133 15.78 -3.31 23.41
C ALA A 133 16.16 -2.02 24.13
N GLN A 134 17.31 -1.50 23.76
CA GLN A 134 17.82 -0.22 24.24
C GLN A 134 17.44 0.87 23.25
N VAL A 135 16.90 1.97 23.75
CA VAL A 135 16.42 3.09 22.95
C VAL A 135 17.21 4.34 23.31
N ALA A 136 17.54 5.13 22.29
CA ALA A 136 18.11 6.46 22.41
C ALA A 136 17.42 7.45 21.47
N MET A 137 17.31 8.71 21.90
CA MET A 137 16.75 9.80 21.11
C MET A 137 17.52 11.09 21.38
N ILE A 138 17.95 11.76 20.32
CA ILE A 138 18.66 13.04 20.41
C ILE A 138 18.06 14.08 19.46
N GLU A 139 18.11 15.33 19.87
CA GLU A 139 17.79 16.49 19.03
C GLU A 139 19.00 16.82 18.13
N THR A 140 18.71 17.21 16.90
CA THR A 140 19.64 17.57 15.84
C THR A 140 19.17 18.86 15.16
N ASP A 141 20.04 19.51 14.38
CA ASP A 141 19.70 20.78 13.72
C ASP A 141 18.50 20.67 12.75
N ASN A 142 18.22 19.46 12.22
CA ASN A 142 17.16 19.19 11.26
C ASN A 142 16.00 18.35 11.83
N GLY A 143 15.96 18.13 13.15
CA GLY A 143 14.91 17.38 13.83
C GLY A 143 15.47 16.40 14.87
N TYR A 144 15.04 15.14 14.87
CA TYR A 144 15.47 14.16 15.87
C TYR A 144 16.09 12.92 15.22
N ALA A 145 17.12 12.38 15.85
CA ALA A 145 17.64 11.06 15.55
C ALA A 145 17.20 10.10 16.65
N LEU A 146 16.58 8.99 16.26
CA LEU A 146 16.13 7.92 17.14
C LEU A 146 16.85 6.64 16.76
N LEU A 147 17.31 5.93 17.77
CA LEU A 147 18.04 4.68 17.61
C LEU A 147 17.45 3.66 18.56
N VAL A 148 17.19 2.47 18.05
CA VAL A 148 16.95 1.29 18.88
C VAL A 148 18.02 0.27 18.56
N GLN A 149 18.56 -0.36 19.60
CA GLN A 149 19.41 -1.55 19.50
C GLN A 149 18.72 -2.66 20.29
N ALA A 150 18.36 -3.73 19.60
CA ALA A 150 17.83 -4.93 20.23
C ALA A 150 18.88 -6.01 20.28
N THR A 151 18.93 -6.73 21.40
CA THR A 151 19.86 -7.80 21.72
C THR A 151 19.09 -9.07 22.02
N VAL A 152 19.56 -10.20 21.48
CA VAL A 152 19.01 -11.51 21.80
C VAL A 152 19.51 -11.96 23.17
N ASP A 153 18.63 -12.01 24.17
CA ASP A 153 18.94 -12.62 25.47
C ASP A 153 18.78 -14.14 25.42
N ARG A 154 17.72 -14.57 24.70
CA ARG A 154 17.42 -15.96 24.35
C ARG A 154 16.56 -15.96 23.08
N ALA A 155 17.04 -16.62 22.02
CA ALA A 155 16.25 -16.84 20.82
C ALA A 155 14.94 -17.58 21.16
N GLY A 156 13.88 -17.29 20.42
CA GLY A 156 12.64 -18.09 20.48
C GLY A 156 12.60 -19.05 19.31
N SER A 157 11.93 -20.18 19.48
CA SER A 157 11.66 -21.09 18.38
C SER A 157 10.74 -20.39 17.39
N ARG A 158 11.15 -20.31 16.13
CA ARG A 158 10.13 -20.27 15.07
C ARG A 158 9.41 -21.61 15.13
N ASP A 159 8.13 -21.64 14.79
CA ASP A 159 7.41 -22.90 14.58
C ASP A 159 8.01 -23.76 13.43
N ASP A 160 9.24 -23.46 12.99
CA ASP A 160 9.99 -24.07 11.89
C ASP A 160 11.27 -24.82 12.34
N ASP A 161 11.60 -24.88 13.64
CA ASP A 161 12.74 -25.67 14.13
C ASP A 161 12.40 -27.17 14.23
N ASN A 162 12.11 -27.79 13.09
CA ASN A 162 12.31 -29.22 12.89
C ASN A 162 13.75 -29.44 12.41
N ASP A 163 14.72 -29.28 13.31
CA ASP A 163 16.03 -29.94 13.17
C ASP A 163 15.87 -31.42 13.56
N ASP A 164 15.17 -32.16 12.73
CA ASP A 164 15.43 -33.59 12.53
C ASP A 164 15.77 -33.72 11.04
N ASP A 165 16.98 -34.19 10.74
CA ASP A 165 17.42 -34.69 9.42
C ASP A 165 16.60 -35.95 9.02
N GLU A 166 15.28 -35.87 9.08
CA GLU A 166 14.38 -36.70 8.28
C GLU A 166 14.14 -35.95 6.96
N PRO A 167 14.22 -36.62 5.79
CA PRO A 167 13.83 -35.97 4.54
C PRO A 167 12.40 -35.45 4.71
N GLU A 168 12.20 -34.13 4.57
CA GLU A 168 10.85 -33.53 4.55
C GLU A 168 9.98 -34.43 3.67
N GLU A 169 8.95 -35.04 4.26
CA GLU A 169 7.97 -35.76 3.46
C GLU A 169 7.51 -34.81 2.36
N PRO A 170 7.42 -35.26 1.09
CA PRO A 170 7.02 -34.39 0.00
C PRO A 170 5.71 -33.69 0.38
N LYS A 171 5.72 -32.36 0.51
CA LYS A 171 4.53 -31.59 0.86
C LYS A 171 3.41 -31.97 -0.09
N GLU A 172 2.30 -32.51 0.44
CA GLU A 172 1.16 -32.87 -0.39
C GLU A 172 0.74 -31.65 -1.24
N PRO A 173 0.61 -31.79 -2.57
CA PRO A 173 0.25 -30.69 -3.46
C PRO A 173 -0.93 -29.85 -2.96
N TYR A 174 -1.99 -30.53 -2.49
CA TYR A 174 -3.10 -29.94 -1.78
C TYR A 174 -3.82 -30.98 -0.92
N LYS A 175 -4.58 -30.50 0.05
CA LYS A 175 -5.48 -31.29 0.90
C LYS A 175 -6.89 -30.70 0.89
N VAL A 176 -7.89 -31.54 0.62
CA VAL A 176 -9.31 -31.15 0.58
C VAL A 176 -9.97 -31.52 1.90
N THR A 177 -10.81 -30.64 2.41
CA THR A 177 -11.71 -30.91 3.54
C THR A 177 -13.15 -30.88 3.02
N VAL A 178 -13.88 -31.97 3.26
CA VAL A 178 -15.31 -32.09 2.92
C VAL A 178 -16.16 -32.19 4.18
N ASP A 179 -17.39 -31.70 4.10
CA ASP A 179 -18.39 -31.88 5.16
C ASP A 179 -19.09 -33.25 5.08
N GLU A 180 -20.06 -33.49 5.99
CA GLU A 180 -20.84 -34.73 6.03
C GLU A 180 -21.65 -35.00 4.74
N SER A 181 -21.92 -33.96 3.96
CA SER A 181 -22.63 -34.07 2.66
C SER A 181 -21.68 -34.36 1.48
N GLY A 182 -20.36 -34.34 1.71
CA GLY A 182 -19.35 -34.47 0.67
C GLY A 182 -19.02 -33.15 -0.04
N THR A 183 -19.48 -32.00 0.48
CA THR A 183 -19.21 -30.69 -0.10
C THR A 183 -17.87 -30.17 0.40
N VAL A 184 -17.03 -29.65 -0.51
CA VAL A 184 -15.75 -29.04 -0.14
C VAL A 184 -16.00 -27.79 0.70
N THR A 185 -15.33 -27.69 1.83
CA THR A 185 -15.39 -26.53 2.73
C THR A 185 -14.05 -25.80 2.83
N ALA A 186 -12.94 -26.54 2.70
CA ALA A 186 -11.61 -25.96 2.71
C ALA A 186 -10.62 -26.73 1.83
N VAL A 187 -9.61 -26.02 1.34
CA VAL A 187 -8.46 -26.57 0.62
C VAL A 187 -7.20 -25.96 1.20
N THR A 188 -6.24 -26.78 1.61
CA THR A 188 -4.87 -26.32 1.93
C THR A 188 -3.97 -26.62 0.75
N VAL A 189 -3.14 -25.67 0.33
CA VAL A 189 -2.29 -25.80 -0.85
C VAL A 189 -0.82 -25.81 -0.43
N GLY A 190 -0.10 -26.87 -0.80
CA GLY A 190 1.32 -27.04 -0.49
C GLY A 190 2.26 -26.65 -1.62
N THR A 191 1.83 -26.74 -2.88
CA THR A 191 2.71 -26.53 -4.04
C THR A 191 2.06 -25.73 -5.17
N SER A 192 2.88 -25.20 -6.09
CA SER A 192 2.41 -24.55 -7.33
C SER A 192 1.54 -25.48 -8.17
N GLU A 193 1.90 -26.75 -8.26
CA GLU A 193 1.14 -27.76 -8.99
C GLU A 193 -0.25 -27.95 -8.38
N GLY A 194 -0.34 -28.00 -7.05
CA GLY A 194 -1.61 -28.06 -6.34
C GLY A 194 -2.47 -26.83 -6.58
N LEU A 195 -1.87 -25.63 -6.52
CA LEU A 195 -2.60 -24.38 -6.78
C LEU A 195 -3.19 -24.36 -8.20
N ASN A 196 -2.36 -24.68 -9.21
CA ASN A 196 -2.81 -24.70 -10.60
C ASN A 196 -3.85 -25.80 -10.84
N TYR A 197 -3.72 -26.97 -10.20
CA TYR A 197 -4.68 -28.06 -10.34
C TYR A 197 -6.04 -27.71 -9.72
N ILE A 198 -6.08 -27.11 -8.52
CA ILE A 198 -7.37 -26.80 -7.87
C ILE A 198 -8.19 -25.86 -8.74
N PHE A 199 -7.55 -24.90 -9.41
CA PHE A 199 -8.21 -23.91 -10.26
C PHE A 199 -8.46 -24.38 -11.70
N SER A 200 -7.52 -25.06 -12.35
CA SER A 200 -7.65 -25.46 -13.76
C SER A 200 -8.29 -26.85 -13.96
N GLY A 201 -8.13 -27.75 -12.99
CA GLY A 201 -8.47 -29.18 -13.16
C GLY A 201 -7.52 -29.94 -14.07
N THR A 202 -6.46 -29.30 -14.55
CA THR A 202 -5.48 -29.88 -15.45
C THR A 202 -4.14 -30.10 -14.73
N GLY A 203 -3.39 -31.11 -15.16
CA GLY A 203 -2.13 -31.52 -14.53
C GLY A 203 -2.25 -32.83 -13.74
N SER A 204 -1.09 -33.37 -13.34
CA SER A 204 -1.00 -34.58 -12.52
C SER A 204 -1.25 -34.21 -11.07
N SER A 205 -2.40 -34.58 -10.52
CA SER A 205 -2.59 -34.60 -9.07
C SER A 205 -2.32 -36.01 -8.54
N THR A 206 -1.28 -36.13 -7.71
CA THR A 206 -1.05 -37.30 -6.85
C THR A 206 -1.86 -37.23 -5.55
N SER A 207 -2.63 -36.16 -5.34
CA SER A 207 -3.38 -35.88 -4.11
C SER A 207 -4.89 -36.14 -4.27
N GLY A 208 -5.49 -36.62 -3.19
CA GLY A 208 -6.93 -36.79 -3.06
C GLY A 208 -7.51 -38.02 -3.79
N ASN A 209 -8.56 -38.59 -3.21
CA ASN A 209 -9.32 -39.69 -3.82
C ASN A 209 -10.29 -39.18 -4.91
N GLU A 210 -10.88 -40.09 -5.67
CA GLU A 210 -11.78 -39.73 -6.78
C GLU A 210 -13.03 -38.96 -6.30
N GLN A 211 -13.54 -39.23 -5.10
CA GLN A 211 -14.66 -38.45 -4.55
C GLN A 211 -14.25 -37.00 -4.26
N GLU A 212 -13.07 -36.79 -3.68
CA GLU A 212 -12.53 -35.45 -3.39
C GLU A 212 -12.27 -34.66 -4.67
N LYS A 213 -11.75 -35.31 -5.72
CA LYS A 213 -11.55 -34.67 -7.03
C LYS A 213 -12.88 -34.23 -7.65
N GLN A 214 -13.92 -35.07 -7.58
CA GLN A 214 -15.26 -34.74 -8.08
C GLN A 214 -15.93 -33.61 -7.28
N ALA A 215 -15.73 -33.60 -5.96
CA ALA A 215 -16.22 -32.54 -5.09
C ALA A 215 -15.49 -31.22 -5.38
N LEU A 216 -14.18 -31.27 -5.63
CA LEU A 216 -13.37 -30.11 -6.01
C LEU A 216 -13.77 -29.54 -7.38
N GLU A 217 -14.07 -30.39 -8.36
CA GLU A 217 -14.62 -29.97 -9.65
C GLU A 217 -15.96 -29.24 -9.47
N THR A 218 -16.83 -29.77 -8.59
CA THR A 218 -18.11 -29.13 -8.25
C THR A 218 -17.89 -27.76 -7.62
N ALA A 219 -16.96 -27.65 -6.67
CA ALA A 219 -16.58 -26.38 -6.05
C ALA A 219 -16.05 -25.37 -7.08
N ARG A 220 -15.19 -25.82 -8.00
CA ARG A 220 -14.66 -24.97 -9.09
C ARG A 220 -15.78 -24.44 -9.99
N ASN A 221 -16.73 -25.30 -10.37
CA ASN A 221 -17.84 -24.92 -11.27
C ASN A 221 -18.78 -23.86 -10.68
N ILE A 222 -18.79 -23.69 -9.35
CA ILE A 222 -19.53 -22.63 -8.67
C ILE A 222 -18.64 -21.46 -8.21
N GLY A 223 -17.39 -21.39 -8.70
CA GLY A 223 -16.44 -20.32 -8.34
C GLY A 223 -15.93 -20.41 -6.90
N PHE A 224 -15.90 -21.60 -6.31
CA PHE A 224 -15.50 -21.84 -4.92
C PHE A 224 -16.38 -21.17 -3.86
N GLU A 225 -17.65 -20.92 -4.17
CA GLU A 225 -18.60 -20.32 -3.22
C GLU A 225 -18.61 -21.07 -1.87
N GLY A 226 -18.32 -20.35 -0.78
CA GLY A 226 -18.25 -20.91 0.57
C GLY A 226 -16.98 -21.73 0.90
N VAL A 227 -16.04 -21.86 -0.03
CA VAL A 227 -14.79 -22.62 0.17
C VAL A 227 -13.65 -21.71 0.61
N THR A 228 -12.89 -22.13 1.63
CA THR A 228 -11.65 -21.45 2.05
C THR A 228 -10.42 -22.17 1.48
N ILE A 229 -9.68 -21.50 0.61
CA ILE A 229 -8.42 -21.93 0.03
C ILE A 229 -7.29 -21.23 0.80
N THR A 230 -6.47 -22.02 1.50
CA THR A 230 -5.35 -21.53 2.31
C THR A 230 -4.02 -21.90 1.67
N LEU A 231 -3.20 -20.89 1.43
CA LEU A 231 -1.82 -21.01 0.97
C LEU A 231 -0.89 -21.11 2.19
N SER A 232 -0.05 -22.14 2.20
CA SER A 232 0.89 -22.40 3.29
C SER A 232 1.83 -21.22 3.51
N ALA A 233 2.11 -20.90 4.77
CA ALA A 233 2.93 -19.74 5.14
C ALA A 233 4.33 -19.81 4.52
N GLY A 234 4.89 -18.65 4.12
CA GLY A 234 6.24 -18.53 3.56
C GLY A 234 6.47 -19.21 2.20
N GLN A 235 5.49 -19.94 1.67
CA GLN A 235 5.62 -20.67 0.42
C GLN A 235 5.50 -19.76 -0.80
N THR A 236 6.28 -20.06 -1.85
CA THR A 236 6.12 -19.44 -3.17
C THR A 236 5.39 -20.39 -4.12
N TYR A 237 4.40 -19.84 -4.83
CA TYR A 237 3.60 -20.50 -5.85
C TYR A 237 3.81 -19.80 -7.20
N THR A 238 3.97 -20.55 -8.27
CA THR A 238 4.05 -19.99 -9.64
C THR A 238 2.75 -20.27 -10.38
N VAL A 239 2.20 -19.22 -10.97
CA VAL A 239 0.97 -19.28 -11.78
C VAL A 239 1.27 -18.66 -13.14
N ASP A 240 1.01 -19.44 -14.19
CA ASP A 240 1.03 -18.95 -15.57
C ASP A 240 -0.36 -18.44 -15.93
N THR A 241 -0.49 -17.14 -16.14
CA THR A 241 -1.74 -16.47 -16.52
C THR A 241 -1.73 -16.00 -17.97
N SER A 242 -0.85 -16.53 -18.82
CA SER A 242 -0.74 -16.13 -20.24
C SER A 242 -2.01 -16.43 -21.05
N THR A 243 -2.74 -17.49 -20.71
CA THR A 243 -3.94 -17.91 -21.47
C THR A 243 -5.25 -17.68 -20.74
N ALA A 244 -5.24 -17.61 -19.41
CA ALA A 244 -6.43 -17.45 -18.57
C ALA A 244 -6.04 -17.03 -17.14
N PRO A 245 -6.95 -16.37 -16.40
CA PRO A 245 -6.81 -16.22 -14.95
C PRO A 245 -6.99 -17.59 -14.24
N LEU A 246 -6.70 -17.66 -12.94
CA LEU A 246 -7.03 -18.84 -12.12
C LEU A 246 -8.53 -19.11 -12.10
N ALA A 247 -9.35 -18.06 -12.07
CA ALA A 247 -10.78 -18.19 -12.24
C ALA A 247 -11.39 -16.97 -12.92
N GLU A 248 -12.35 -17.22 -13.81
CA GLU A 248 -13.19 -16.19 -14.41
C GLU A 248 -14.03 -15.47 -13.33
N THR A 249 -14.56 -16.25 -12.40
CA THR A 249 -15.41 -15.79 -11.31
C THR A 249 -14.99 -16.49 -10.03
N PHE A 250 -14.65 -15.71 -9.01
CA PHE A 250 -14.22 -16.21 -7.71
C PHE A 250 -15.15 -15.73 -6.60
N LYS A 251 -15.74 -16.67 -5.87
CA LYS A 251 -16.68 -16.48 -4.75
C LYS A 251 -16.18 -17.11 -3.46
N GLY A 252 -15.02 -17.76 -3.49
CA GLY A 252 -14.39 -18.38 -2.32
C GLY A 252 -13.55 -17.39 -1.53
N THR A 253 -12.84 -17.92 -0.54
CA THR A 253 -11.78 -17.18 0.17
C THR A 253 -10.43 -17.73 -0.27
N LEU A 254 -9.54 -16.89 -0.79
CA LEU A 254 -8.14 -17.23 -1.03
C LEU A 254 -7.30 -16.46 -0.01
N LYS A 255 -6.58 -17.17 0.86
CA LYS A 255 -5.82 -16.55 1.94
C LYS A 255 -4.43 -17.13 2.12
N GLY A 256 -3.49 -16.29 2.55
CA GLY A 256 -2.28 -16.77 3.22
C GLY A 256 -2.62 -17.30 4.61
N GLU A 257 -1.96 -18.38 5.02
CA GLU A 257 -2.10 -18.95 6.37
C GLU A 257 -1.70 -17.97 7.48
N SER A 258 -0.67 -17.15 7.22
CA SER A 258 -0.12 -16.17 8.17
C SER A 258 0.01 -14.78 7.54
N ALA A 259 -0.51 -13.77 8.23
CA ALA A 259 -0.31 -12.37 7.84
C ALA A 259 1.14 -11.89 8.05
N ALA A 260 1.88 -12.53 8.97
CA ALA A 260 3.28 -12.23 9.24
C ALA A 260 4.22 -12.92 8.22
N SER A 261 3.87 -14.14 7.81
CA SER A 261 4.58 -14.93 6.80
C SER A 261 3.66 -15.23 5.62
N LYS A 262 3.31 -14.17 4.88
CA LYS A 262 2.39 -14.26 3.74
C LYS A 262 2.96 -15.19 2.67
N ALA A 263 2.10 -16.06 2.15
CA ALA A 263 2.37 -16.80 0.93
C ALA A 263 2.62 -15.83 -0.23
N GLN A 264 3.48 -16.24 -1.16
CA GLN A 264 3.82 -15.47 -2.35
C GLN A 264 3.35 -16.18 -3.61
N ILE A 265 2.58 -15.49 -4.44
CA ILE A 265 2.26 -15.94 -5.80
C ILE A 265 3.14 -15.17 -6.79
N THR A 266 3.82 -15.87 -7.67
CA THR A 266 4.55 -15.30 -8.79
C THR A 266 3.70 -15.48 -10.05
N LEU A 267 3.26 -14.35 -10.61
CA LEU A 267 2.55 -14.32 -11.89
C LEU A 267 3.57 -14.27 -13.02
N SER A 268 3.43 -15.22 -13.94
CA SER A 268 4.19 -15.33 -15.18
C SER A 268 3.26 -15.44 -16.37
N GLY A 269 3.75 -15.14 -17.56
CA GLY A 269 2.97 -15.13 -18.80
C GLY A 269 2.82 -13.73 -19.36
N ASP A 270 3.69 -13.38 -20.31
CA ASP A 270 3.72 -12.04 -20.91
C ASP A 270 2.45 -11.73 -21.70
N GLY A 271 1.85 -10.59 -21.35
CA GLY A 271 0.54 -10.17 -21.85
C GLY A 271 -0.63 -10.91 -21.20
N GLY A 272 -0.44 -11.58 -20.07
CA GLY A 272 -1.47 -12.39 -19.41
C GLY A 272 -2.48 -11.61 -18.56
N TYR A 273 -3.21 -12.37 -17.74
CA TYR A 273 -4.23 -11.89 -16.79
C TYR A 273 -3.66 -11.69 -15.37
N GLY A 274 -4.41 -11.02 -14.50
CA GLY A 274 -4.24 -11.15 -13.04
C GLY A 274 -4.72 -12.51 -12.52
N LEU A 275 -4.78 -12.67 -11.19
CA LEU A 275 -5.25 -13.92 -10.58
C LEU A 275 -6.71 -14.25 -10.97
N PHE A 276 -7.58 -13.26 -10.99
CA PHE A 276 -9.01 -13.44 -11.26
C PHE A 276 -9.53 -12.43 -12.28
N ASN A 277 -10.55 -12.81 -13.05
CA ASN A 277 -11.28 -11.78 -13.80
C ASN A 277 -12.21 -11.02 -12.86
N GLN A 278 -12.97 -11.72 -12.02
CA GLN A 278 -13.91 -11.12 -11.09
C GLN A 278 -13.85 -11.80 -9.72
N ILE A 279 -13.76 -11.00 -8.66
CA ILE A 279 -14.08 -11.42 -7.30
C ILE A 279 -15.51 -10.98 -7.03
N GLU A 280 -16.40 -11.95 -6.87
CA GLU A 280 -17.83 -11.73 -6.70
C GLU A 280 -18.20 -11.42 -5.25
N THR A 281 -19.46 -11.05 -5.03
CA THR A 281 -20.01 -10.90 -3.68
C THR A 281 -19.80 -12.19 -2.87
N GLY A 282 -19.20 -12.07 -1.68
CA GLY A 282 -18.80 -13.21 -0.83
C GLY A 282 -17.39 -13.72 -1.09
N GLY A 283 -16.79 -13.37 -2.23
CA GLY A 283 -15.39 -13.64 -2.54
C GLY A 283 -14.45 -12.80 -1.67
N THR A 284 -13.35 -13.41 -1.21
CA THR A 284 -12.34 -12.75 -0.38
C THR A 284 -10.92 -13.12 -0.83
N VAL A 285 -10.03 -12.14 -0.95
CA VAL A 285 -8.60 -12.38 -1.14
C VAL A 285 -7.83 -11.65 -0.04
N GLU A 286 -7.10 -12.40 0.79
CA GLU A 286 -6.45 -11.80 1.97
C GLU A 286 -5.03 -12.30 2.23
N ASN A 287 -4.16 -11.38 2.68
CA ASN A 287 -2.84 -11.71 3.23
C ASN A 287 -1.91 -12.48 2.27
N ILE A 288 -1.86 -12.08 1.00
CA ILE A 288 -1.01 -12.71 -0.02
C ILE A 288 -0.06 -11.68 -0.64
N ARG A 289 1.18 -12.11 -0.93
CA ARG A 289 2.09 -11.36 -1.80
C ARG A 289 1.94 -11.82 -3.24
N ILE A 290 1.98 -10.89 -4.18
CA ILE A 290 1.92 -11.16 -5.61
C ILE A 290 3.10 -10.48 -6.28
N ASN A 291 3.95 -11.26 -6.94
CA ASN A 291 5.06 -10.77 -7.73
C ASN A 291 4.68 -10.88 -9.21
N VAL A 292 4.52 -9.74 -9.88
CA VAL A 292 4.24 -9.63 -11.30
C VAL A 292 5.57 -9.63 -12.05
N LYS A 293 5.92 -10.76 -12.66
CA LYS A 293 7.19 -10.96 -13.37
C LYS A 293 7.12 -10.69 -14.87
N ASP A 294 5.91 -10.64 -15.42
CA ASP A 294 5.63 -10.38 -16.83
C ASP A 294 4.52 -9.33 -17.00
N ASN A 295 4.29 -8.82 -18.21
CA ASN A 295 3.24 -7.82 -18.40
C ASN A 295 1.85 -8.42 -18.24
N ILE A 296 0.96 -7.67 -17.58
CA ILE A 296 -0.48 -7.93 -17.57
C ILE A 296 -1.12 -6.95 -18.54
N SER A 297 -1.69 -7.45 -19.64
CA SER A 297 -2.41 -6.60 -20.61
C SER A 297 -3.79 -7.14 -20.96
N GLU A 298 -4.12 -8.33 -20.47
CA GLU A 298 -5.46 -8.91 -20.53
C GLU A 298 -6.17 -8.71 -19.19
N GLY A 299 -7.47 -9.00 -19.15
CA GLY A 299 -8.26 -8.83 -17.95
C GLY A 299 -9.73 -9.15 -18.17
N TYR A 300 -10.57 -8.72 -17.24
CA TYR A 300 -12.00 -8.85 -17.41
C TYR A 300 -12.46 -7.90 -18.53
N THR A 301 -12.92 -8.48 -19.64
CA THR A 301 -13.52 -7.73 -20.72
C THR A 301 -15.01 -7.57 -20.43
N ASN A 302 -15.42 -6.35 -20.13
CA ASN A 302 -16.83 -6.07 -19.87
C ASN A 302 -17.68 -6.19 -21.16
N PRO A 303 -19.02 -6.22 -21.08
CA PRO A 303 -19.89 -6.33 -22.26
C PRO A 303 -19.73 -5.21 -23.30
N SER A 304 -19.07 -4.10 -22.96
CA SER A 304 -18.76 -2.99 -23.86
C SER A 304 -17.38 -3.13 -24.52
N GLY A 305 -16.63 -4.20 -24.24
CA GLY A 305 -15.30 -4.45 -24.79
C GLY A 305 -14.16 -3.74 -24.05
N TYR A 306 -14.41 -3.19 -22.86
CA TYR A 306 -13.37 -2.56 -22.04
C TYR A 306 -12.63 -3.60 -21.21
N ILE A 307 -11.31 -3.51 -21.20
CA ILE A 307 -10.44 -4.40 -20.42
C ILE A 307 -10.20 -3.78 -19.05
N TRP A 308 -10.57 -4.49 -17.99
CA TRP A 308 -10.25 -4.13 -16.62
C TRP A 308 -9.12 -5.03 -16.11
N ALA A 309 -7.99 -4.43 -15.76
CA ALA A 309 -6.76 -5.13 -15.44
C ALA A 309 -6.27 -4.78 -14.02
N GLY A 310 -5.86 -5.80 -13.28
CA GLY A 310 -5.14 -5.68 -12.02
C GLY A 310 -4.54 -7.01 -11.59
N ALA A 311 -3.51 -6.99 -10.75
CA ALA A 311 -2.78 -8.20 -10.39
C ALA A 311 -3.64 -9.19 -9.58
N VAL A 312 -4.53 -8.68 -8.73
CA VAL A 312 -5.48 -9.51 -7.98
C VAL A 312 -6.70 -9.82 -8.83
N ALA A 313 -7.35 -8.80 -9.40
CA ALA A 313 -8.51 -9.03 -10.24
C ALA A 313 -8.77 -7.92 -11.28
N GLY A 314 -9.51 -8.25 -12.34
CA GLY A 314 -10.09 -7.23 -13.21
C GLY A 314 -11.19 -6.41 -12.50
N CYS A 315 -12.12 -7.08 -11.83
CA CYS A 315 -13.22 -6.46 -11.07
C CYS A 315 -13.32 -7.01 -9.63
N ASN A 316 -13.65 -6.14 -8.68
CA ASN A 316 -13.95 -6.51 -7.31
C ASN A 316 -15.37 -6.10 -6.89
N TYR A 317 -16.20 -7.10 -6.59
CA TYR A 317 -17.46 -7.01 -5.85
C TYR A 317 -17.37 -7.67 -4.46
N GLY A 318 -16.22 -8.25 -4.11
CA GLY A 318 -15.95 -8.90 -2.84
C GLY A 318 -15.05 -8.07 -1.91
N THR A 319 -14.19 -8.74 -1.15
CA THR A 319 -13.24 -8.09 -0.21
C THR A 319 -11.81 -8.44 -0.59
N ILE A 320 -10.94 -7.43 -0.67
CA ILE A 320 -9.49 -7.63 -0.85
C ILE A 320 -8.77 -6.94 0.31
N THR A 321 -8.01 -7.68 1.10
CA THR A 321 -7.33 -7.08 2.26
C THR A 321 -5.91 -7.58 2.49
N GLY A 322 -5.01 -6.70 2.93
CA GLY A 322 -3.66 -7.10 3.33
C GLY A 322 -2.82 -7.69 2.19
N CYS A 323 -3.15 -7.42 0.93
CA CYS A 323 -2.40 -7.95 -0.22
C CYS A 323 -1.22 -7.04 -0.60
N GLU A 324 -0.10 -7.63 -0.99
CA GLU A 324 1.12 -6.90 -1.39
C GLU A 324 1.50 -7.26 -2.82
N VAL A 325 1.34 -6.34 -3.75
CA VAL A 325 1.73 -6.51 -5.15
C VAL A 325 3.07 -5.83 -5.39
N THR A 326 4.03 -6.59 -5.94
CA THR A 326 5.29 -6.06 -6.46
C THR A 326 5.32 -6.28 -7.96
N ILE A 327 5.42 -5.20 -8.72
CA ILE A 327 5.58 -5.24 -10.18
C ILE A 327 7.05 -5.05 -10.48
N ASP A 328 7.66 -5.97 -11.22
CA ASP A 328 9.04 -5.80 -11.66
C ASP A 328 9.18 -4.49 -12.46
N ASN A 329 10.29 -3.77 -12.25
CA ASN A 329 10.44 -2.38 -12.71
C ASN A 329 10.31 -2.18 -14.23
N ASP A 330 10.57 -3.22 -15.02
CA ASP A 330 10.44 -3.23 -16.48
C ASP A 330 9.12 -3.83 -16.97
N LYS A 331 8.20 -4.17 -16.05
CA LYS A 331 6.89 -4.75 -16.34
C LYS A 331 5.76 -3.77 -16.06
N SER A 332 4.61 -4.11 -16.62
CA SER A 332 3.45 -3.24 -16.59
C SER A 332 2.13 -3.98 -16.41
N ILE A 333 1.15 -3.25 -15.85
CA ILE A 333 -0.27 -3.60 -15.87
C ILE A 333 -0.97 -2.59 -16.77
N THR A 334 -1.56 -3.05 -17.86
CA THR A 334 -2.18 -2.22 -18.89
C THR A 334 -3.62 -2.64 -19.15
N GLY A 335 -4.54 -1.68 -19.25
CA GLY A 335 -5.93 -1.95 -19.60
C GLY A 335 -6.70 -0.67 -19.95
N THR A 336 -7.98 -0.81 -20.33
CA THR A 336 -8.87 0.36 -20.42
C THR A 336 -9.02 0.99 -19.04
N ILE A 337 -9.18 0.13 -18.02
CA ILE A 337 -9.19 0.51 -16.61
C ILE A 337 -8.13 -0.34 -15.92
N ALA A 338 -7.05 0.28 -15.46
CA ALA A 338 -5.92 -0.42 -14.86
C ALA A 338 -5.69 0.02 -13.42
N GLY A 339 -5.52 -0.94 -12.53
CA GLY A 339 -5.01 -0.71 -11.18
C GLY A 339 -4.04 -1.78 -10.73
N GLY A 340 -3.15 -1.45 -9.79
CA GLY A 340 -2.16 -2.41 -9.31
C GLY A 340 -2.79 -3.60 -8.59
N ILE A 341 -3.88 -3.36 -7.85
CA ILE A 341 -4.67 -4.41 -7.19
C ILE A 341 -5.80 -4.85 -8.12
N VAL A 342 -6.70 -3.92 -8.48
CA VAL A 342 -7.81 -4.20 -9.42
C VAL A 342 -8.03 -3.09 -10.44
N GLY A 343 -8.58 -3.46 -11.60
CA GLY A 343 -9.08 -2.49 -12.56
C GLY A 343 -10.26 -1.71 -11.99
N MET A 344 -11.34 -2.41 -11.65
CA MET A 344 -12.57 -1.82 -11.13
C MET A 344 -12.93 -2.32 -9.74
N ASN A 345 -13.32 -1.41 -8.86
CA ASN A 345 -13.78 -1.73 -7.50
C ASN A 345 -15.20 -1.21 -7.27
N GLU A 346 -16.10 -2.09 -6.86
CA GLU A 346 -17.45 -1.76 -6.38
C GLU A 346 -17.70 -2.20 -4.93
N ASN A 347 -16.68 -2.71 -4.24
CA ASN A 347 -16.78 -3.10 -2.84
C ASN A 347 -15.51 -2.71 -2.05
N GLU A 348 -14.93 -3.59 -1.21
CA GLU A 348 -13.94 -3.19 -0.21
C GLU A 348 -12.51 -3.61 -0.60
N ILE A 349 -11.59 -2.66 -0.46
CA ILE A 349 -10.14 -2.89 -0.51
C ILE A 349 -9.50 -2.23 0.72
N SER A 350 -8.70 -2.97 1.49
CA SER A 350 -8.05 -2.44 2.69
C SER A 350 -6.62 -2.95 2.89
N ASP A 351 -5.76 -2.11 3.47
CA ASP A 351 -4.39 -2.49 3.87
C ASP A 351 -3.53 -3.13 2.76
N CYS A 352 -3.78 -2.75 1.51
CA CYS A 352 -3.07 -3.29 0.34
C CYS A 352 -1.88 -2.41 -0.06
N THR A 353 -0.81 -3.03 -0.55
CA THR A 353 0.39 -2.32 -1.02
C THR A 353 0.68 -2.65 -2.48
N VAL A 354 1.05 -1.66 -3.27
CA VAL A 354 1.59 -1.83 -4.63
C VAL A 354 2.96 -1.17 -4.70
N THR A 355 3.96 -1.86 -5.25
CA THR A 355 5.29 -1.30 -5.47
C THR A 355 5.86 -1.64 -6.84
N GLY A 356 6.70 -0.74 -7.36
CA GLY A 356 7.45 -0.95 -8.60
C GLY A 356 6.60 -0.80 -9.87
N GLY A 357 7.26 -1.04 -11.01
CA GLY A 357 6.65 -1.16 -12.34
C GLY A 357 5.84 0.03 -12.84
N THR A 358 5.06 -0.22 -13.89
CA THR A 358 4.19 0.78 -14.54
C THR A 358 2.74 0.32 -14.61
N ILE A 359 1.79 1.21 -14.34
CA ILE A 359 0.35 0.98 -14.50
C ILE A 359 -0.17 1.94 -15.57
N THR A 360 -0.75 1.40 -16.64
CA THR A 360 -1.22 2.18 -17.79
C THR A 360 -2.71 1.97 -18.06
N GLY A 361 -3.48 3.06 -17.99
CA GLY A 361 -4.91 3.07 -18.24
C GLY A 361 -5.30 3.82 -19.51
N ILE A 362 -6.27 3.28 -20.25
CA ILE A 362 -6.79 3.86 -21.50
C ILE A 362 -8.32 3.93 -21.42
N PRO A 363 -8.91 4.73 -20.52
CA PRO A 363 -8.33 5.98 -20.01
C PRO A 363 -8.17 6.12 -18.49
N TYR A 364 -8.37 5.07 -17.68
CA TYR A 364 -8.33 5.19 -16.21
C TYR A 364 -7.19 4.36 -15.61
N ALA A 365 -6.31 5.02 -14.86
CA ALA A 365 -5.15 4.40 -14.23
C ALA A 365 -5.04 4.81 -12.75
N GLY A 366 -4.94 3.84 -11.85
CA GLY A 366 -4.68 4.09 -10.43
C GLY A 366 -3.63 3.15 -9.86
N GLY A 367 -2.82 3.60 -8.90
CA GLY A 367 -1.84 2.71 -8.28
C GLY A 367 -2.47 1.48 -7.60
N ILE A 368 -3.65 1.63 -6.99
CA ILE A 368 -4.43 0.52 -6.40
C ILE A 368 -5.61 0.15 -7.30
N VAL A 369 -6.43 1.13 -7.69
CA VAL A 369 -7.69 0.93 -8.43
C VAL A 369 -7.78 1.87 -9.63
N GLY A 370 -8.06 1.35 -10.83
CA GLY A 370 -8.32 2.21 -11.99
C GLY A 370 -9.64 3.01 -11.84
N TYR A 371 -10.73 2.32 -11.49
CA TYR A 371 -12.05 2.93 -11.31
C TYR A 371 -12.76 2.44 -10.05
N ASN A 372 -12.96 3.33 -9.08
CA ASN A 372 -13.65 3.06 -7.82
C ASN A 372 -15.09 3.57 -7.88
N LYS A 373 -16.03 2.68 -8.20
CA LYS A 373 -17.45 3.01 -8.37
C LYS A 373 -18.24 2.50 -7.18
N ASN A 374 -18.70 3.41 -6.31
CA ASN A 374 -19.41 3.08 -5.07
C ASN A 374 -18.61 2.17 -4.09
N GLY A 375 -17.34 1.90 -4.37
CA GLY A 375 -16.45 1.08 -3.55
C GLY A 375 -15.74 1.88 -2.45
N THR A 376 -15.12 1.16 -1.52
CA THR A 376 -14.35 1.71 -0.40
C THR A 376 -12.91 1.22 -0.47
N ILE A 377 -11.98 2.16 -0.37
CA ILE A 377 -10.54 1.93 -0.22
C ILE A 377 -10.14 2.54 1.11
N GLU A 378 -9.73 1.71 2.05
CA GLU A 378 -9.45 2.17 3.42
C GLU A 378 -8.24 1.48 4.05
N GLY A 379 -7.97 1.82 5.32
CA GLY A 379 -6.78 1.35 6.01
C GLY A 379 -5.50 1.91 5.39
N SER A 380 -4.40 1.21 5.58
CA SER A 380 -3.05 1.66 5.20
C SER A 380 -2.69 1.32 3.75
N CYS A 381 -3.61 1.55 2.81
CA CYS A 381 -3.35 1.28 1.40
C CYS A 381 -2.19 2.15 0.89
N THR A 382 -1.18 1.54 0.28
CA THR A 382 0.11 2.19 -0.02
C THR A 382 0.57 1.94 -1.46
N VAL A 383 0.99 2.97 -2.18
CA VAL A 383 1.65 2.84 -3.50
C VAL A 383 3.04 3.49 -3.44
N LYS A 384 4.11 2.80 -3.87
CA LYS A 384 5.48 3.34 -3.84
C LYS A 384 6.30 2.89 -5.05
N ASP A 385 7.17 3.76 -5.54
CA ASP A 385 8.12 3.46 -6.62
C ASP A 385 7.42 2.96 -7.91
N THR A 386 6.18 3.40 -8.12
CA THR A 386 5.32 2.99 -9.25
C THR A 386 5.07 4.18 -10.17
N SER A 387 5.12 3.94 -11.48
CA SER A 387 4.67 4.90 -12.49
C SER A 387 3.20 4.63 -12.84
N VAL A 388 2.33 5.64 -12.75
CA VAL A 388 0.92 5.56 -13.13
C VAL A 388 0.67 6.49 -14.30
N SER A 389 0.16 5.97 -15.42
CA SER A 389 -0.09 6.74 -16.62
C SER A 389 -1.48 6.48 -17.19
N ALA A 390 -2.23 7.53 -17.50
CA ALA A 390 -3.50 7.44 -18.22
C ALA A 390 -3.39 8.16 -19.56
N THR A 391 -3.89 7.53 -20.63
CA THR A 391 -3.98 8.16 -21.95
C THR A 391 -5.39 8.06 -22.53
N SER A 392 -5.82 9.06 -23.30
CA SER A 392 -7.11 8.97 -24.01
C SER A 392 -7.13 9.78 -25.29
N THR A 393 -7.82 9.24 -26.30
CA THR A 393 -8.09 9.92 -27.58
C THR A 393 -9.57 10.12 -27.87
N GLY A 394 -10.45 9.75 -26.93
CA GLY A 394 -11.90 9.90 -27.08
C GLY A 394 -12.64 10.43 -25.84
N SER A 395 -11.96 10.58 -24.70
CA SER A 395 -12.57 10.91 -23.40
C SER A 395 -11.55 11.46 -22.40
N ASN A 396 -11.97 11.72 -21.16
CA ASN A 396 -11.07 12.17 -20.11
C ASN A 396 -10.01 11.10 -19.78
N ALA A 397 -8.74 11.49 -19.71
CA ALA A 397 -7.66 10.66 -19.17
C ALA A 397 -7.53 10.93 -17.67
N ASN A 398 -7.70 9.91 -16.82
CA ASN A 398 -7.66 10.06 -15.37
C ASN A 398 -6.57 9.17 -14.75
N ALA A 399 -5.52 9.80 -14.24
CA ALA A 399 -4.44 9.12 -13.53
C ALA A 399 -4.42 9.56 -12.06
N GLY A 400 -4.47 8.61 -11.14
CA GLY A 400 -4.29 8.86 -9.72
C GLY A 400 -3.20 7.99 -9.13
N GLY A 401 -2.41 8.52 -8.20
CA GLY A 401 -1.42 7.70 -7.50
C GLY A 401 -2.05 6.51 -6.77
N LEU A 402 -3.31 6.63 -6.33
CA LEU A 402 -4.09 5.54 -5.73
C LEU A 402 -5.27 5.12 -6.63
N VAL A 403 -6.08 6.08 -7.08
CA VAL A 403 -7.31 5.83 -7.84
C VAL A 403 -7.39 6.67 -9.11
N GLY A 404 -7.60 6.06 -10.27
CA GLY A 404 -7.79 6.82 -11.52
C GLY A 404 -9.04 7.70 -11.46
N GLN A 405 -10.20 7.09 -11.27
CA GLN A 405 -11.47 7.80 -11.07
C GLN A 405 -12.26 7.24 -9.88
N SER A 406 -12.80 8.13 -9.05
CA SER A 406 -13.67 7.80 -7.92
C SER A 406 -15.07 8.35 -8.17
N TYR A 407 -16.09 7.49 -8.15
CA TYR A 407 -17.48 7.82 -8.52
C TYR A 407 -18.50 7.30 -7.50
N GLY A 408 -19.28 8.18 -6.88
CA GLY A 408 -20.17 7.86 -5.75
C GLY A 408 -21.67 8.05 -5.97
N GLN A 409 -22.18 7.77 -7.18
CA GLN A 409 -23.57 8.06 -7.56
C GLN A 409 -24.64 7.38 -6.71
N SER A 410 -24.47 6.10 -6.34
CA SER A 410 -25.50 5.33 -5.60
C SER A 410 -25.14 5.14 -4.13
N LYS A 411 -23.84 5.14 -3.82
CA LYS A 411 -23.27 5.09 -2.47
C LYS A 411 -21.97 5.88 -2.51
N SER A 412 -21.62 6.52 -1.40
CA SER A 412 -20.34 7.22 -1.26
C SER A 412 -19.19 6.30 -1.62
N SER A 413 -18.48 6.63 -2.69
CA SER A 413 -17.16 6.08 -2.97
C SER A 413 -16.16 6.72 -2.01
N THR A 414 -15.29 5.95 -1.36
CA THR A 414 -14.42 6.47 -0.29
C THR A 414 -12.98 6.03 -0.48
N VAL A 415 -12.05 6.98 -0.39
CA VAL A 415 -10.61 6.77 -0.26
C VAL A 415 -10.19 7.32 1.10
N ASN A 416 -9.76 6.45 2.01
CA ASN A 416 -9.44 6.82 3.37
C ASN A 416 -8.12 6.21 3.86
N GLY A 417 -7.34 6.94 4.68
CA GLY A 417 -6.14 6.41 5.34
C GLY A 417 -4.97 6.04 4.41
N SER A 418 -5.03 6.40 3.14
CA SER A 418 -4.13 5.87 2.10
C SER A 418 -2.88 6.73 1.90
N TYR A 419 -1.80 6.11 1.41
CA TYR A 419 -0.51 6.73 1.17
C TYR A 419 -0.01 6.49 -0.26
N THR A 420 0.48 7.52 -0.93
CA THR A 420 1.28 7.39 -2.17
C THR A 420 2.68 7.95 -1.94
N GLY A 421 3.71 7.23 -2.39
CA GLY A 421 5.12 7.57 -2.22
C GLY A 421 5.77 8.06 -3.52
N ASN A 422 7.11 7.99 -3.56
CA ASN A 422 7.89 8.38 -4.73
C ASN A 422 7.41 7.66 -5.99
N GLY A 423 6.86 8.40 -6.94
CA GLY A 423 6.33 7.85 -8.19
C GLY A 423 6.07 8.95 -9.21
N THR A 424 5.77 8.54 -10.44
CA THR A 424 5.38 9.45 -11.52
C THR A 424 3.93 9.21 -11.87
N ILE A 425 3.12 10.26 -11.87
CA ILE A 425 1.70 10.21 -12.21
C ILE A 425 1.50 11.10 -13.43
N SER A 426 0.97 10.54 -14.52
CA SER A 426 0.78 11.26 -15.79
C SER A 426 -0.60 11.01 -16.38
N ALA A 427 -1.30 12.07 -16.77
CA ALA A 427 -2.51 11.97 -17.57
C ALA A 427 -2.32 12.74 -18.88
N THR A 428 -2.56 12.08 -20.02
CA THR A 428 -2.45 12.71 -21.35
C THR A 428 -3.74 12.49 -22.13
N SER A 429 -4.39 13.55 -22.60
CA SER A 429 -5.56 13.44 -23.46
C SER A 429 -5.45 14.28 -24.74
N THR A 430 -5.94 13.72 -25.85
CA THR A 430 -6.12 14.44 -27.12
C THR A 430 -7.58 14.86 -27.34
N SER A 431 -8.51 14.46 -26.47
CA SER A 431 -9.92 14.86 -26.50
C SER A 431 -10.55 14.66 -25.12
N GLY A 432 -11.08 15.71 -24.49
CA GLY A 432 -11.55 15.66 -23.11
C GLY A 432 -10.53 16.24 -22.13
N TYR A 433 -10.73 16.01 -20.83
CA TYR A 433 -9.85 16.51 -19.77
C TYR A 433 -8.68 15.56 -19.51
N ALA A 434 -7.56 16.09 -19.03
CA ALA A 434 -6.45 15.31 -18.50
C ALA A 434 -6.34 15.60 -17.01
N ASN A 435 -6.64 14.61 -16.18
CA ASN A 435 -6.75 14.74 -14.73
C ASN A 435 -5.68 13.88 -14.07
N ALA A 436 -4.68 14.52 -13.47
CA ALA A 436 -3.60 13.86 -12.75
C ALA A 436 -3.66 14.25 -11.26
N GLY A 437 -3.87 13.28 -10.38
CA GLY A 437 -3.92 13.50 -8.94
C GLY A 437 -2.91 12.65 -8.18
N GLY A 438 -2.26 13.21 -7.17
CA GLY A 438 -1.35 12.44 -6.31
C GLY A 438 -2.04 11.27 -5.60
N LEU A 439 -3.33 11.40 -5.29
CA LEU A 439 -4.19 10.33 -4.78
C LEU A 439 -5.24 9.91 -5.82
N VAL A 440 -6.07 10.84 -6.28
CA VAL A 440 -7.22 10.55 -7.16
C VAL A 440 -7.17 11.41 -8.41
N GLY A 441 -7.23 10.81 -9.61
CA GLY A 441 -7.27 11.57 -10.85
C GLY A 441 -8.53 12.44 -10.95
N ASN A 442 -9.70 11.80 -10.94
CA ASN A 442 -11.01 12.46 -11.01
C ASN A 442 -11.94 11.99 -9.87
N ASN A 443 -12.43 12.92 -9.04
CA ASN A 443 -13.30 12.64 -7.90
C ASN A 443 -14.69 13.24 -8.15
N ILE A 444 -15.70 12.40 -8.33
CA ILE A 444 -17.01 12.80 -8.86
C ILE A 444 -18.21 12.19 -8.12
N ASP A 445 -19.36 12.86 -8.18
CA ASP A 445 -20.66 12.47 -7.61
C ASP A 445 -20.55 11.97 -6.15
N SER A 446 -20.44 12.88 -5.17
CA SER A 446 -20.37 12.54 -3.73
C SER A 446 -19.22 11.63 -3.30
N ALA A 447 -18.25 11.35 -4.18
CA ALA A 447 -17.05 10.60 -3.82
C ALA A 447 -16.19 11.37 -2.81
N LYS A 448 -15.58 10.64 -1.87
CA LYS A 448 -14.87 11.18 -0.71
C LYS A 448 -13.41 10.75 -0.70
N VAL A 449 -12.53 11.72 -0.49
CA VAL A 449 -11.12 11.52 -0.20
C VAL A 449 -10.84 12.09 1.19
N THR A 450 -10.49 11.23 2.14
CA THR A 450 -10.30 11.61 3.54
C THR A 450 -9.03 11.02 4.12
N GLY A 451 -8.39 11.68 5.09
CA GLY A 451 -7.34 11.06 5.91
C GLY A 451 -6.14 10.50 5.13
N SER A 452 -5.88 10.99 3.91
CA SER A 452 -4.94 10.36 2.96
C SER A 452 -3.77 11.28 2.65
N TYR A 453 -2.62 10.70 2.29
CA TYR A 453 -1.36 11.41 2.11
C TYR A 453 -0.71 11.05 0.77
N ASN A 454 -0.40 12.06 -0.04
CA ASN A 454 0.52 11.94 -1.16
C ASN A 454 1.92 12.42 -0.72
N GLY A 455 2.95 11.65 -1.01
CA GLY A 455 4.33 11.95 -0.66
C GLY A 455 5.00 12.92 -1.63
N SER A 456 6.21 12.57 -2.04
CA SER A 456 6.94 13.28 -3.10
C SER A 456 6.81 12.54 -4.42
N GLY A 457 6.97 13.25 -5.53
CA GLY A 457 6.84 12.66 -6.86
C GLY A 457 6.60 13.71 -7.94
N ALA A 458 6.43 13.26 -9.18
CA ALA A 458 6.06 14.14 -10.29
C ALA A 458 4.62 13.84 -10.73
N ILE A 459 3.78 14.88 -10.78
CA ILE A 459 2.38 14.80 -11.19
C ILE A 459 2.22 15.67 -12.42
N THR A 460 1.85 15.08 -13.56
CA THR A 460 1.77 15.78 -14.85
C THR A 460 0.43 15.55 -15.53
N ALA A 461 -0.26 16.62 -15.90
CA ALA A 461 -1.44 16.57 -16.76
C ALA A 461 -1.16 17.26 -18.10
N ILE A 462 -1.51 16.62 -19.21
CA ILE A 462 -1.22 17.11 -20.57
C ILE A 462 -2.46 17.01 -21.44
N ILE A 463 -2.86 18.14 -22.02
CA ILE A 463 -3.75 18.19 -23.17
C ILE A 463 -2.93 18.51 -24.42
N GLU A 464 -2.91 17.59 -25.37
CA GLU A 464 -2.24 17.78 -26.67
C GLU A 464 -3.16 18.42 -27.71
N SER A 465 -4.46 18.51 -27.41
CA SER A 465 -5.44 19.15 -28.28
C SER A 465 -5.38 20.67 -28.19
N THR A 466 -5.58 21.33 -29.33
CA THR A 466 -5.69 22.79 -29.41
C THR A 466 -7.13 23.29 -29.20
N GLY A 467 -8.09 22.38 -28.96
CA GLY A 467 -9.48 22.73 -28.67
C GLY A 467 -9.62 23.53 -27.37
N SER A 468 -10.44 24.58 -27.42
CA SER A 468 -10.65 25.52 -26.29
C SER A 468 -11.50 24.95 -25.15
N PHE A 469 -12.12 23.78 -25.33
CA PHE A 469 -13.00 23.15 -24.34
C PHE A 469 -12.29 22.14 -23.42
N PHE A 470 -11.02 21.84 -23.70
CA PHE A 470 -10.26 20.81 -23.00
C PHE A 470 -9.23 21.44 -22.07
N ALA A 471 -9.04 20.81 -20.91
CA ALA A 471 -8.17 21.31 -19.86
C ALA A 471 -7.34 20.22 -19.19
N ALA A 472 -6.15 20.60 -18.77
CA ALA A 472 -5.23 19.79 -17.97
C ALA A 472 -5.31 20.22 -16.51
N PHE A 473 -5.62 19.29 -15.61
CA PHE A 473 -5.74 19.52 -14.18
C PHE A 473 -4.79 18.61 -13.42
N ALA A 474 -3.82 19.21 -12.72
CA ALA A 474 -2.83 18.51 -11.93
C ALA A 474 -2.97 18.90 -10.45
N GLY A 475 -3.25 17.93 -9.58
CA GLY A 475 -3.42 18.17 -8.15
C GLY A 475 -2.53 17.27 -7.31
N GLY A 476 -1.94 17.80 -6.24
CA GLY A 476 -1.17 17.01 -5.28
C GLY A 476 -2.01 15.95 -4.57
N LEU A 477 -3.33 16.15 -4.45
CA LEU A 477 -4.28 15.16 -3.94
C LEU A 477 -5.23 14.71 -5.04
N VAL A 478 -5.98 15.65 -5.61
CA VAL A 478 -7.03 15.35 -6.58
C VAL A 478 -6.82 16.18 -7.84
N GLY A 479 -6.77 15.54 -9.01
CA GLY A 479 -6.63 16.27 -10.28
C GLY A 479 -7.86 17.14 -10.54
N HIS A 480 -9.04 16.53 -10.57
CA HIS A 480 -10.32 17.18 -10.79
C HIS A 480 -11.35 16.73 -9.75
N ASN A 481 -12.05 17.67 -9.12
CA ASN A 481 -13.12 17.43 -8.16
C ASN A 481 -14.45 18.04 -8.65
N SER A 482 -15.48 17.22 -8.84
CA SER A 482 -16.83 17.66 -9.19
C SER A 482 -17.83 17.04 -8.23
N GLU A 483 -18.40 17.87 -7.36
CA GLU A 483 -19.36 17.44 -6.31
C GLU A 483 -18.81 16.41 -5.30
N GLY A 484 -17.51 16.12 -5.35
CA GLY A 484 -16.81 15.26 -4.39
C GLY A 484 -16.32 16.04 -3.17
N THR A 485 -15.99 15.32 -2.09
CA THR A 485 -15.41 15.91 -0.87
C THR A 485 -13.97 15.48 -0.71
N VAL A 486 -13.06 16.45 -0.54
CA VAL A 486 -11.67 16.21 -0.12
C VAL A 486 -11.48 16.85 1.24
N SER A 487 -11.07 16.08 2.25
CA SER A 487 -10.86 16.61 3.60
C SER A 487 -9.75 15.85 4.32
N ALA A 488 -9.15 16.48 5.34
CA ALA A 488 -8.11 15.86 6.19
C ALA A 488 -7.02 15.10 5.40
N SER A 489 -6.63 15.61 4.23
CA SER A 489 -5.70 14.96 3.31
C SER A 489 -4.56 15.90 2.94
N TYR A 490 -3.37 15.35 2.65
CA TYR A 490 -2.11 16.09 2.67
C TYR A 490 -1.19 15.70 1.53
N THR A 491 -0.47 16.68 0.97
CA THR A 491 0.57 16.42 -0.02
C THR A 491 1.94 16.78 0.56
N GLY A 492 2.95 15.98 0.23
CA GLY A 492 4.35 16.30 0.41
C GLY A 492 4.87 17.12 -0.77
N ASN A 493 6.21 17.14 -0.89
CA ASN A 493 6.93 17.91 -1.91
C ASN A 493 6.82 17.22 -3.29
N SER A 494 5.71 17.41 -3.98
CA SER A 494 5.54 16.99 -5.37
C SER A 494 5.85 18.11 -6.36
N LYS A 495 6.46 17.74 -7.49
CA LYS A 495 6.50 18.62 -8.68
C LYS A 495 5.18 18.41 -9.42
N ILE A 496 4.36 19.45 -9.52
CA ILE A 496 3.02 19.36 -10.12
C ILE A 496 2.98 20.27 -11.34
N GLU A 497 2.57 19.73 -12.49
CA GLU A 497 2.60 20.44 -13.76
C GLU A 497 1.37 20.11 -14.61
N ALA A 498 0.68 21.13 -15.09
CA ALA A 498 -0.40 21.00 -16.07
C ALA A 498 -0.02 21.75 -17.35
N LYS A 499 -0.26 21.11 -18.50
CA LYS A 499 0.06 21.65 -19.84
C LYS A 499 -1.13 21.51 -20.77
N ALA A 500 -1.49 22.57 -21.48
CA ALA A 500 -2.48 22.52 -22.55
C ALA A 500 -2.00 23.17 -23.83
N ALA A 501 -2.08 22.44 -24.95
CA ALA A 501 -1.57 22.90 -26.24
C ALA A 501 -2.35 24.11 -26.77
N LYS A 502 -1.66 25.11 -27.31
CA LYS A 502 -2.25 26.34 -27.89
C LYS A 502 -2.46 26.26 -29.40
N ALA A 503 -3.54 26.90 -29.87
CA ALA A 503 -3.71 27.21 -31.29
C ALA A 503 -2.66 28.25 -31.72
N GLY A 504 -1.58 27.80 -32.36
CA GLY A 504 -0.40 28.62 -32.69
C GLY A 504 0.94 28.03 -32.23
N GLY A 505 0.91 26.91 -31.50
CA GLY A 505 2.10 26.22 -30.99
C GLY A 505 2.43 26.58 -29.54
N GLY A 506 3.16 25.69 -28.86
CA GLY A 506 3.47 25.81 -27.43
C GLY A 506 2.32 25.42 -26.51
N TYR A 507 2.50 25.67 -25.20
CA TYR A 507 1.56 25.25 -24.15
C TYR A 507 1.18 26.42 -23.23
N ASP A 508 -0.05 26.40 -22.74
CA ASP A 508 -0.42 27.03 -21.48
C ASP A 508 0.06 26.12 -20.36
N ILE A 509 0.90 26.65 -19.46
CA ILE A 509 1.59 25.86 -18.44
C ILE A 509 1.24 26.43 -17.07
N ALA A 510 0.78 25.56 -16.18
CA ALA A 510 0.70 25.83 -14.75
C ALA A 510 1.64 24.88 -14.03
N THR A 511 2.48 25.41 -13.14
CA THR A 511 3.47 24.61 -12.43
C THR A 511 3.50 25.02 -10.97
N VAL A 512 3.51 24.02 -10.11
CA VAL A 512 3.76 24.17 -8.69
C VAL A 512 5.03 23.40 -8.34
N THR A 513 6.01 24.16 -7.85
CA THR A 513 7.25 23.65 -7.25
C THR A 513 7.39 24.37 -5.92
N SER A 514 7.00 23.77 -4.81
CA SER A 514 7.31 24.37 -3.51
C SER A 514 7.65 23.33 -2.45
N SER A 515 8.69 23.67 -1.69
CA SER A 515 8.96 23.23 -0.33
C SER A 515 8.39 24.25 0.68
N GLY A 516 7.24 24.86 0.37
CA GLY A 516 6.64 26.00 1.09
C GLY A 516 5.12 26.11 0.87
N PRO A 517 4.42 26.95 1.65
CA PRO A 517 2.97 26.88 1.85
C PRO A 517 2.21 26.91 0.54
N SER A 518 1.21 26.04 0.44
CA SER A 518 0.31 25.79 -0.68
C SER A 518 0.21 26.92 -1.72
N THR A 519 0.67 26.63 -2.94
CA THR A 519 0.54 27.54 -4.09
C THR A 519 -0.36 26.91 -5.13
N ASP A 520 -1.41 27.64 -5.51
CA ASP A 520 -2.27 27.30 -6.63
C ASP A 520 -1.92 28.21 -7.82
N VAL A 521 -1.82 27.63 -9.02
CA VAL A 521 -1.42 28.35 -10.23
C VAL A 521 -2.35 28.01 -11.38
N ALA A 522 -2.94 29.05 -11.97
CA ALA A 522 -3.56 29.01 -13.29
C ALA A 522 -2.71 29.85 -14.27
N PRO A 523 -2.79 29.62 -15.58
CA PRO A 523 -2.12 30.43 -16.60
C PRO A 523 -2.46 31.92 -16.44
N GLU A 524 -1.48 32.80 -16.65
CA GLU A 524 -1.69 34.25 -16.61
C GLU A 524 -2.87 34.66 -17.51
N GLY A 525 -3.84 35.39 -16.94
CA GLY A 525 -5.01 35.90 -17.65
C GLY A 525 -6.21 34.95 -17.76
N ALA A 526 -6.15 33.73 -17.22
CA ALA A 526 -7.28 32.81 -17.19
C ALA A 526 -8.29 33.20 -16.09
N THR A 527 -9.56 33.45 -16.47
CA THR A 527 -10.68 33.66 -15.53
C THR A 527 -11.88 32.81 -15.96
N GLY A 528 -12.50 32.10 -15.02
CA GLY A 528 -13.72 31.30 -15.27
C GLY A 528 -13.47 30.13 -16.23
N SER A 529 -14.46 29.83 -17.10
CA SER A 529 -14.49 28.68 -18.02
C SER A 529 -13.38 28.60 -19.10
N ASN A 530 -12.36 29.46 -19.02
CA ASN A 530 -11.22 29.51 -19.96
C ASN A 530 -9.92 28.93 -19.36
N ILE A 531 -9.97 28.31 -18.18
CA ILE A 531 -8.79 27.65 -17.58
C ILE A 531 -8.49 26.38 -18.37
N ARG A 532 -7.41 26.40 -19.16
CA ARG A 532 -6.96 25.25 -19.96
C ARG A 532 -5.87 24.43 -19.28
N ALA A 533 -5.16 24.99 -18.31
CA ALA A 533 -4.23 24.27 -17.46
C ALA A 533 -4.40 24.76 -16.02
N SER A 534 -4.31 23.88 -15.03
CA SER A 534 -4.37 24.26 -13.62
C SER A 534 -3.54 23.31 -12.77
N ALA A 535 -2.76 23.85 -11.85
CA ALA A 535 -1.94 23.09 -10.92
C ALA A 535 -2.16 23.58 -9.48
N GLY A 536 -2.37 22.66 -8.54
CA GLY A 536 -2.55 22.97 -7.12
C GLY A 536 -1.97 21.90 -6.21
N THR A 537 -1.48 22.28 -5.02
CA THR A 537 -0.95 21.30 -4.05
C THR A 537 -2.07 20.42 -3.47
N GLY A 538 -3.30 20.93 -3.40
CA GLY A 538 -4.48 20.14 -3.01
C GLY A 538 -5.22 19.62 -4.24
N ILE A 539 -6.21 20.37 -4.69
CA ILE A 539 -7.07 20.05 -5.83
C ILE A 539 -6.62 20.84 -7.06
N GLY A 540 -6.41 20.18 -8.19
CA GLY A 540 -6.06 20.82 -9.46
C GLY A 540 -7.17 21.68 -10.03
N TYR A 541 -8.43 21.24 -9.93
CA TYR A 541 -9.62 22.02 -10.25
C TYR A 541 -10.85 21.54 -9.45
N ASP A 542 -11.61 22.47 -8.87
CA ASP A 542 -12.85 22.18 -8.13
C ASP A 542 -14.04 22.94 -8.76
N GLU A 543 -15.03 22.20 -9.26
CA GLU A 543 -16.25 22.77 -9.85
C GLU A 543 -17.13 23.55 -8.85
N THR A 544 -16.97 23.30 -7.54
CA THR A 544 -17.73 24.04 -6.51
C THR A 544 -17.15 25.42 -6.19
N GLY A 545 -15.90 25.68 -6.60
CA GLY A 545 -15.14 26.90 -6.31
C GLY A 545 -14.53 27.59 -7.54
N ASP A 546 -14.79 27.09 -8.75
CA ASP A 546 -14.28 27.55 -10.05
C ASP A 546 -12.74 27.64 -10.19
N ARG A 547 -11.94 27.11 -9.24
CA ARG A 547 -10.48 27.30 -9.16
C ARG A 547 -9.77 26.13 -8.46
N PRO A 548 -8.44 25.96 -8.67
CA PRO A 548 -7.62 25.12 -7.82
C PRO A 548 -7.77 25.52 -6.34
N ILE A 549 -7.71 24.53 -5.46
CA ILE A 549 -7.88 24.72 -4.02
C ILE A 549 -6.70 24.10 -3.28
N ALA A 550 -5.94 24.98 -2.67
CA ALA A 550 -5.08 24.72 -1.54
C ALA A 550 -5.85 23.99 -0.44
N THR A 551 -5.50 22.73 -0.15
CA THR A 551 -5.91 22.14 1.12
C THR A 551 -5.10 22.81 2.22
N THR A 552 -5.78 23.44 3.18
CA THR A 552 -5.12 24.00 4.36
C THR A 552 -4.45 22.85 5.10
N GLU A 553 -3.14 22.99 5.33
CA GLU A 553 -2.38 22.12 6.21
C GLU A 553 -3.00 22.18 7.61
N LEU A 554 -3.92 21.26 7.93
CA LEU A 554 -4.09 20.86 9.31
C LEU A 554 -2.92 19.93 9.63
N PRO A 555 -2.07 20.22 10.61
CA PRO A 555 -0.99 19.31 10.93
C PRO A 555 -1.57 17.97 11.38
N TRP A 556 -1.61 16.97 10.50
CA TRP A 556 -1.43 15.60 10.95
C TRP A 556 0.01 15.52 11.44
N PRO A 557 0.30 14.88 12.59
CA PRO A 557 1.62 14.93 13.17
C PRO A 557 2.60 14.45 12.11
N LYS A 558 3.53 15.34 11.73
CA LYS A 558 4.64 15.03 10.83
C LYS A 558 5.22 13.70 11.34
N THR A 559 5.40 12.71 10.49
CA THR A 559 5.92 11.37 10.85
C THR A 559 7.33 11.19 10.36
#